data_AF-A0A9D4HKI0-F1
#
_entry.id   AF-A0A9D4HKI0-F1
#
_cell.length_a   1.000
_cell.length_b   1.000
_cell.length_c   1.000
_cell.angle_alpha   90.00
_cell.angle_beta   90.00
_cell.angle_gamma   90.00
#
_symmetry.space_group_name_H-M   'P 1'
#
loop_
_entity.id
_entity.type
_entity.pdbx_description
1 polymer ?
#
loop_
_entity_poly.entity_id
_entity_poly.type
_entity_poly.pdbx_seq_one_letter_code
_entity_poly.pdbx_strand_id
1 'polypeptide(L)' 'MTDPSFGDARRQQIDDSRTFGSDYYQPIFDSPAWEDHGTAHLSVLGPNGDAVSITSTIHHLYV' A
#
# COMPACT_ATOMS: atom_id res chain seq x y z
N MET A 1 12.61 -2.12 -5.15
CA MET A 1 11.86 -2.29 -3.88
C MET A 1 11.78 -3.74 -3.41
N THR A 2 11.88 -4.74 -4.28
CA THR A 2 11.82 -6.17 -3.91
C THR A 2 13.18 -6.80 -3.61
N ASP A 3 14.25 -6.00 -3.55
CA ASP A 3 15.55 -6.48 -3.09
C ASP A 3 15.50 -6.78 -1.58
N PRO A 4 15.86 -8.00 -1.13
CA PRO A 4 15.76 -8.37 0.28
C PRO A 4 16.62 -7.50 1.19
N SER A 5 17.83 -7.14 0.76
CA SER A 5 18.77 -6.36 1.58
C SER A 5 18.25 -4.94 1.84
N PHE A 6 17.60 -4.34 0.82
CA PHE A 6 16.91 -3.07 0.97
C PHE A 6 15.76 -3.14 1.98
N GLY A 7 14.98 -4.23 1.95
CA GLY A 7 13.89 -4.47 2.93
C GLY A 7 14.40 -4.65 4.36
N ASP A 8 15.50 -5.39 4.54
CA ASP A 8 16.12 -5.60 5.85
C ASP A 8 16.69 -4.32 6.45
N ALA A 9 17.37 -3.50 5.64
CA ALA A 9 17.87 -2.21 6.08
C ALA A 9 16.75 -1.28 6.59
N ARG A 10 15.56 -1.34 5.98
CA ARG A 10 14.39 -0.57 6.44
C ARG A 10 13.74 -1.15 7.68
N ARG A 11 13.63 -2.48 7.81
CA ARG A 11 13.12 -3.12 9.02
C ARG A 11 13.94 -2.78 10.27
N GLN A 12 15.26 -2.66 10.14
CA GLN A 12 16.14 -2.28 11.25
C GLN A 12 15.92 -0.85 11.77
N GLN A 13 15.26 0.00 10.99
CA GLN A 13 14.92 1.37 11.39
C GLN A 13 13.58 1.45 12.14
N ILE A 14 12.79 0.37 12.17
CA ILE A 14 11.51 0.29 12.88
C ILE A 14 11.78 0.07 14.37
N ASP A 15 11.17 0.91 15.21
CA ASP A 15 11.30 0.90 16.66
C ASP A 15 9.94 0.57 17.27
N ASP A 16 9.83 -0.52 18.02
CA ASP A 16 8.55 -0.96 18.61
C ASP A 16 7.99 0.02 19.65
N SER A 17 8.82 0.92 20.18
CA SER A 17 8.44 1.88 21.22
C SER A 17 7.98 3.23 20.68
N ARG A 18 8.28 3.55 19.41
CA ARG A 18 7.96 4.85 18.83
C ARG A 18 7.90 4.83 17.31
N THR A 19 7.13 5.77 16.77
CA THR A 19 7.10 6.06 15.32
C THR A 19 7.82 7.38 15.05
N PHE A 20 8.57 7.43 13.96
CA PHE A 20 9.24 8.64 13.47
C PHE A 20 8.42 9.30 12.36
N GLY A 21 8.67 10.60 12.10
CA GLY A 21 8.13 11.27 10.91
C GLY A 21 8.61 10.60 9.61
N SER A 22 7.88 10.81 8.51
CA SER A 22 8.15 10.19 7.20
C SER A 22 9.60 10.37 6.74
N ASP A 23 10.17 11.57 6.91
CA ASP A 23 11.51 11.92 6.46
C ASP A 23 12.61 11.03 7.05
N TYR A 24 12.41 10.51 8.26
CA TYR A 24 13.34 9.57 8.89
C TYR A 24 13.53 8.31 8.02
N TYR A 25 12.48 7.86 7.36
CA TYR A 25 12.51 6.71 6.46
C TYR A 25 12.89 7.08 5.01
N GLN A 26 13.30 8.32 4.76
CA GLN A 26 13.86 8.77 3.48
C GLN A 26 12.99 8.33 2.27
N PRO A 27 11.71 8.75 2.21
CA PRO A 27 10.83 8.44 1.09
C PRO A 27 11.37 9.04 -0.21
N ILE A 28 11.19 8.33 -1.33
CA ILE A 28 11.59 8.80 -2.67
C ILE A 28 10.47 9.65 -3.30
N PHE A 29 9.23 9.50 -2.83
CA PHE A 29 8.06 10.23 -3.29
C PHE A 29 7.26 10.73 -2.08
N ASP A 30 7.11 12.04 -1.96
CA ASP A 30 6.09 12.66 -1.10
C ASP A 30 4.84 12.84 -1.95
N SER A 31 4.00 11.80 -2.03
CA SER A 31 2.68 12.01 -2.60
C SER A 31 1.82 12.68 -1.53
N PRO A 32 1.25 13.88 -1.76
CA PRO A 32 0.17 14.36 -0.92
C PRO A 32 -0.95 13.31 -0.94
N ALA A 33 -1.64 13.14 0.18
CA ALA A 33 -2.77 12.23 0.27
C ALA A 33 -3.87 12.70 -0.69
N TRP A 34 -3.86 12.18 -1.92
CA TRP A 34 -4.99 12.27 -2.82
C TRP A 34 -6.09 11.40 -2.20
N GLU A 35 -7.24 12.00 -1.91
CA GLU A 35 -8.31 11.27 -1.26
C GLU A 35 -9.00 10.37 -2.29
N ASP A 36 -8.72 9.07 -2.24
CA ASP A 36 -9.28 8.06 -3.15
C ASP A 36 -10.73 7.70 -2.77
N HIS A 37 -11.64 8.66 -2.83
CA HIS A 37 -13.07 8.43 -2.59
C HIS A 37 -13.71 7.85 -3.84
N GLY A 38 -13.66 6.53 -4.04
CA GLY A 38 -14.27 5.89 -5.22
C GLY A 38 -13.70 4.53 -5.60
N THR A 39 -12.79 3.98 -4.79
CA THR A 39 -12.17 2.68 -5.01
C THR A 39 -12.99 1.57 -4.35
N ALA A 40 -13.27 0.50 -5.09
CA ALA A 40 -13.89 -0.73 -4.62
C ALA A 40 -12.98 -1.94 -4.88
N HIS A 41 -13.09 -2.96 -4.04
CA HIS A 41 -12.33 -4.21 -4.15
C HIS A 41 -13.25 -5.42 -4.09
N LEU A 42 -13.00 -6.41 -4.96
CA LEU A 42 -13.74 -7.67 -5.04
C LEU A 42 -12.77 -8.83 -5.21
N SER A 43 -12.98 -9.92 -4.49
CA SER A 43 -12.26 -11.18 -4.68
C SER A 43 -13.24 -12.33 -4.94
N VAL A 44 -12.90 -13.20 -5.89
CA VAL A 44 -13.73 -14.32 -6.34
C VAL A 44 -12.89 -15.60 -6.37
N LEU A 45 -13.45 -16.68 -5.81
CA LEU A 45 -12.86 -18.03 -5.84
C LEU A 45 -13.79 -18.96 -6.65
N GLY A 46 -13.24 -19.59 -7.68
CA GLY A 46 -13.94 -20.56 -8.51
C GLY A 46 -13.93 -21.97 -7.89
N PRO A 47 -14.92 -22.82 -8.22
CA PRO A 47 -15.01 -24.18 -7.68
C PRO A 47 -13.86 -25.11 -8.15
N ASN A 48 -13.14 -24.72 -9.20
CA ASN A 48 -11.95 -25.38 -9.70
C ASN A 48 -10.65 -24.92 -9.02
N GLY A 49 -10.72 -24.00 -8.05
CA GLY A 49 -9.56 -23.47 -7.34
C GLY A 49 -8.96 -22.19 -7.92
N ASP A 50 -9.54 -21.64 -8.99
CA ASP A 50 -9.11 -20.37 -9.56
C ASP A 50 -9.42 -19.21 -8.61
N ALA A 51 -8.47 -18.30 -8.41
CA ALA A 51 -8.65 -17.11 -7.60
C ALA A 51 -8.45 -15.85 -8.43
N VAL A 52 -9.38 -14.91 -8.33
CA VAL A 52 -9.33 -13.61 -9.00
C VAL A 52 -9.54 -12.49 -7.98
N SER A 53 -8.73 -11.45 -8.06
CA SER A 53 -8.83 -10.25 -7.23
C SER A 53 -8.89 -9.02 -8.14
N ILE A 54 -9.87 -8.15 -7.91
CA ILE A 54 -10.18 -6.97 -8.73
C ILE A 54 -10.24 -5.76 -7.82
N THR A 55 -9.41 -4.76 -8.11
CA THR A 55 -9.56 -3.41 -7.57
C THR A 55 -9.99 -2.49 -8.70
N SER A 56 -11.10 -1.77 -8.51
CA SER A 56 -11.63 -0.81 -9.48
C SER A 56 -11.77 0.55 -8.80
N THR A 57 -11.56 1.63 -9.54
CA THR A 57 -11.67 2.99 -9.01
C THR A 57 -12.33 3.93 -10.00
N ILE A 58 -13.19 4.81 -9.49
CA ILE A 58 -13.43 6.10 -10.10
C ILE A 58 -12.66 7.11 -9.26
N HIS A 59 -11.65 7.76 -9.86
CA HIS A 59 -10.67 8.60 -9.17
C HIS A 59 -11.28 9.58 -8.15
N HIS A 60 -12.45 10.15 -8.45
CA HIS A 60 -13.28 10.88 -7.49
C HIS A 60 -14.75 10.50 -7.66
N LEU A 61 -15.40 10.14 -6.56
CA LEU A 61 -16.85 10.01 -6.41
C LEU A 61 -17.41 11.38 -6.05
N TYR A 62 -18.14 12.00 -6.98
CA TYR A 62 -18.99 13.14 -6.67
C TYR A 62 -20.29 12.62 -6.05
N VAL A 63 -20.57 12.98 -4.80
CA VAL A 63 -21.86 12.75 -4.11
C VAL A 63 -22.53 14.09 -3.85
#